data_AF-A0A9E4XBS8-F1
#
_entry.id   AF-A0A9E4XBS8-F1
#
_cell.length_a   1.000
_cell.length_b   1.000
_cell.length_c   1.000
_cell.angle_alpha   90.00
_cell.angle_beta   90.00
_cell.angle_gamma   90.00
#
_symmetry.space_group_name_H-M   'P 1'
#
loop_
_entity.id
_entity.type
_entity.pdbx_description
1 polymer ?
#
loop_
_entity_poly.entity_id
_entity_poly.type
_entity_poly.pdbx_seq_one_letter_code
_entity_poly.pdbx_strand_id
1 'polypeptide(L)'
;MTLPAGLCCLEESCECDFYQPQAKGRQFELELSKMGVGCFFTNKRTIIRGLIYRGLELKRRLTKMGFEVIEVYPYATKLILFGDQVPRRVASGSLSFHKEKLPELIPGLAPCVDMLDRPSCDAAFNAYTGYLYSKNSTDSLGDPSEGTLIVPKLPR
;
A
#
# COMPACT_ATOMS: atom_id res chain seq x y z
N MET A 1 -8.26 3.26 -0.31
CA MET A 1 -8.29 3.37 -1.78
C MET A 1 -9.44 4.21 -2.24
N THR A 2 -9.15 5.08 -3.19
CA THR A 2 -9.93 6.25 -3.65
C THR A 2 -9.40 6.59 -5.05
N LEU A 3 -10.14 7.41 -5.81
CA LEU A 3 -9.66 7.92 -7.10
C LEU A 3 -8.89 9.23 -6.89
N PRO A 4 -7.98 9.59 -7.81
CA PRO A 4 -7.35 10.90 -7.80
C PRO A 4 -8.37 12.02 -8.00
N ALA A 5 -8.04 13.20 -7.48
CA ALA A 5 -8.87 14.39 -7.56
C ALA A 5 -9.14 14.78 -9.01
N GLY A 6 -10.41 14.97 -9.33
CA GLY A 6 -10.92 15.25 -10.68
C GLY A 6 -11.34 14.03 -11.49
N LEU A 7 -10.87 12.83 -11.14
CA LEU A 7 -11.29 11.60 -11.81
C LEU A 7 -12.54 11.00 -11.15
N CYS A 8 -13.62 10.83 -11.92
CA CYS A 8 -14.79 10.07 -11.49
C CYS A 8 -14.65 8.56 -11.76
N CYS A 9 -13.74 8.17 -12.66
CA CYS A 9 -13.42 6.78 -13.00
C CYS A 9 -12.02 6.67 -13.62
N LEU A 10 -11.60 5.44 -13.93
CA LEU A 10 -10.36 5.10 -14.63
C LEU A 10 -10.62 4.64 -16.07
N GLU A 11 -11.76 5.01 -16.65
CA GLU A 11 -12.10 4.67 -18.04
C GLU A 11 -11.57 5.73 -19.00
N GLU A 12 -10.82 5.29 -20.02
CA GLU A 12 -10.26 6.16 -21.05
C GLU A 12 -11.34 6.83 -21.93
N SER A 13 -12.54 6.24 -22.01
CA SER A 13 -13.67 6.80 -22.74
C SER A 13 -14.41 7.92 -22.01
N CYS A 14 -14.14 8.13 -20.71
CA CYS A 14 -14.75 9.20 -19.94
C CYS A 14 -13.98 10.51 -20.12
N GLU A 15 -14.65 11.66 -20.07
CA GLU A 15 -14.04 12.99 -20.22
C GLU A 15 -13.46 13.56 -18.92
N CYS A 16 -13.68 12.93 -17.76
CA CYS A 16 -13.10 13.42 -16.50
C CYS A 16 -11.56 13.47 -16.57
N ASP A 17 -10.94 14.44 -15.93
CA ASP A 17 -9.49 14.56 -15.89
C ASP A 17 -9.04 15.05 -14.52
N PHE A 18 -7.75 14.92 -14.24
CA PHE A 18 -7.18 15.42 -13.00
C PHE A 18 -7.48 16.92 -12.82
N TYR A 19 -7.81 17.33 -11.60
CA TYR A 19 -7.95 18.76 -11.30
C TYR A 19 -6.64 19.53 -11.52
N GLN A 20 -5.50 18.87 -11.31
CA GLN A 20 -4.19 19.40 -11.64
C GLN A 20 -3.72 18.79 -12.97
N PRO A 21 -3.59 19.57 -14.05
CA PRO A 21 -3.28 19.03 -15.39
C PRO A 21 -1.95 18.27 -15.51
N GLN A 22 -1.03 18.44 -14.54
CA GLN A 22 0.28 17.78 -14.51
C GLN A 22 0.34 16.58 -13.54
N ALA A 23 -0.76 16.29 -12.82
CA ALA A 23 -0.82 15.16 -11.92
C ALA A 23 -0.76 13.84 -12.71
N LYS A 24 -0.07 12.85 -12.14
CA LYS A 24 0.13 11.53 -12.76
C LYS A 24 -0.57 10.40 -11.99
N GLY A 25 -1.08 10.70 -10.81
CA GLY A 25 -1.65 9.77 -9.84
C GLY A 25 -2.11 10.52 -8.59
N ARG A 26 -2.42 9.78 -7.52
CA ARG A 26 -2.79 10.35 -6.21
C ARG A 26 -1.59 10.99 -5.54
N GLN A 27 -1.83 11.95 -4.65
CA GLN A 27 -0.79 12.70 -3.96
C GLN A 27 0.23 11.79 -3.23
N PHE A 28 -0.22 10.73 -2.54
CA PHE A 28 0.72 9.82 -1.88
C PHE A 28 1.57 9.01 -2.87
N GLU A 29 1.08 8.73 -4.08
CA GLU A 29 1.83 7.98 -5.10
C GLU A 29 2.99 8.84 -5.62
N LEU A 30 2.76 10.15 -5.74
CA LEU A 30 3.80 11.14 -6.05
C LEU A 30 4.82 11.24 -4.90
N GLU A 31 4.37 11.23 -3.64
CA GLU A 31 5.24 11.24 -2.46
C GLU A 31 6.10 9.99 -2.37
N LEU A 32 5.51 8.79 -2.53
CA LEU A 32 6.25 7.53 -2.60
C LEU A 32 7.32 7.57 -3.70
N SER A 33 6.97 8.07 -4.88
CA SER A 33 7.93 8.18 -5.99
C SER A 33 9.09 9.12 -5.65
N LYS A 34 8.86 10.22 -4.93
CA LYS A 34 9.92 11.13 -4.46
C LYS A 34 10.81 10.47 -3.41
N MET A 35 10.27 9.56 -2.61
CA MET A 35 11.01 8.74 -1.65
C MET A 35 11.77 7.57 -2.30
N GLY A 36 11.75 7.44 -3.64
CA GLY A 36 12.36 6.32 -4.35
C GLY A 36 11.57 5.00 -4.22
N VAL A 37 10.35 5.03 -3.69
CA VAL A 37 9.48 3.87 -3.55
C VAL A 37 8.62 3.74 -4.81
N GLY A 38 8.97 2.78 -5.66
CA GLY A 38 8.20 2.50 -6.87
C GLY A 38 6.78 2.02 -6.55
N CYS A 39 5.78 2.62 -7.17
CA CYS A 39 4.38 2.19 -7.11
C CYS A 39 3.69 2.36 -8.48
N PHE A 40 2.56 1.69 -8.68
CA PHE A 40 1.74 1.91 -9.87
C PHE A 40 0.82 3.09 -9.62
N PHE A 41 0.87 4.09 -10.50
CA PHE A 41 0.01 5.25 -10.36
C PHE A 41 -1.43 4.92 -10.72
N THR A 42 -2.35 5.48 -9.95
CA THR A 42 -3.79 5.39 -10.19
C THR A 42 -4.17 6.45 -11.21
N ASN A 43 -4.36 6.04 -12.45
CA ASN A 43 -4.83 6.90 -13.54
C ASN A 43 -5.52 6.04 -14.62
N LYS A 44 -6.08 6.68 -15.65
CA LYS A 44 -6.82 5.99 -16.71
C LYS A 44 -6.00 4.96 -17.50
N ARG A 45 -4.67 5.10 -17.55
CA ARG A 45 -3.74 4.21 -18.27
C ARG A 45 -3.09 3.15 -17.37
N THR A 46 -3.56 3.00 -16.14
CA THR A 46 -2.97 2.06 -15.18
C THR A 46 -3.24 0.61 -15.55
N ILE A 47 -2.21 -0.23 -15.53
CA ILE A 47 -2.34 -1.67 -15.84
C ILE A 47 -3.05 -2.46 -14.73
N ILE A 48 -3.19 -1.87 -13.54
CA ILE A 48 -3.82 -2.50 -12.37
C ILE A 48 -5.25 -2.00 -12.12
N ARG A 49 -5.92 -1.43 -13.13
CA ARG A 49 -7.26 -0.83 -13.02
C ARG A 49 -8.28 -1.76 -12.34
N GLY A 50 -8.29 -3.04 -12.72
CA GLY A 50 -9.17 -4.04 -12.11
C GLY A 50 -8.90 -4.26 -10.61
N LEU A 51 -7.64 -4.20 -10.18
CA LEU A 51 -7.29 -4.28 -8.75
C LEU A 51 -7.74 -3.02 -8.00
N ILE A 52 -7.63 -1.85 -8.64
CA ILE A 52 -8.08 -0.59 -8.05
C ILE A 52 -9.60 -0.61 -7.81
N TYR A 53 -10.40 -0.96 -8.83
CA TYR A 53 -11.85 -1.05 -8.63
C TYR A 53 -12.24 -2.13 -7.60
N ARG A 54 -11.55 -3.27 -7.58
CA ARG A 54 -11.77 -4.31 -6.55
C ARG A 54 -11.51 -3.78 -5.14
N GLY A 55 -10.43 -3.05 -4.92
CA GLY A 55 -10.13 -2.51 -3.59
C GLY A 55 -11.03 -1.34 -3.20
N LEU A 56 -11.53 -0.53 -4.15
CA LEU A 56 -12.57 0.47 -3.91
C LEU A 56 -13.85 -0.19 -3.39
N GLU A 57 -14.31 -1.25 -4.06
CA GLU A 57 -15.50 -1.99 -3.64
C GLU A 57 -15.28 -2.70 -2.29
N LEU A 58 -14.10 -3.28 -2.06
CA LEU A 58 -13.76 -3.90 -0.78
C LEU A 58 -13.78 -2.88 0.36
N LYS A 59 -13.17 -1.69 0.17
CA LYS A 59 -13.22 -0.60 1.14
C LYS A 59 -14.66 -0.21 1.45
N ARG A 60 -15.49 0.00 0.42
CA ARG A 60 -16.90 0.35 0.58
C ARG A 60 -17.66 -0.71 1.39
N ARG A 61 -17.47 -1.99 1.10
CA ARG A 61 -18.12 -3.10 1.82
C ARG A 61 -17.69 -3.16 3.29
N LEU A 62 -16.40 -3.11 3.57
CA LEU A 62 -15.88 -3.16 4.95
C LEU A 62 -16.32 -1.92 5.76
N THR A 63 -16.29 -0.74 5.15
CA THR A 63 -16.76 0.50 5.80
C THR A 63 -18.25 0.41 6.13
N LYS A 64 -19.09 -0.14 5.24
CA LYS A 64 -20.51 -0.37 5.51
C LYS A 64 -20.77 -1.36 6.65
N MET A 65 -19.82 -2.26 6.92
CA MET A 65 -19.88 -3.18 8.06
C MET A 65 -19.39 -2.54 9.37
N GLY A 66 -18.98 -1.27 9.35
CA GLY A 66 -18.51 -0.54 10.53
C GLY A 66 -17.00 -0.67 10.79
N PHE A 67 -16.24 -1.29 9.89
CA PHE A 67 -14.78 -1.34 10.03
C PHE A 67 -14.14 -0.02 9.59
N GLU A 68 -13.15 0.42 10.35
CA GLU A 68 -12.18 1.42 9.88
C GLU A 68 -11.27 0.76 8.83
N VAL A 69 -11.18 1.38 7.64
CA VAL A 69 -10.39 0.85 6.53
C VAL A 69 -9.27 1.81 6.19
N ILE A 70 -8.03 1.38 6.46
CA ILE A 70 -6.81 2.07 6.07
C ILE A 70 -6.22 1.47 4.79
N GLU A 71 -5.52 2.28 4.00
CA GLU A 71 -4.77 1.81 2.83
C GLU A 71 -3.31 1.58 3.22
N VAL A 72 -2.77 0.42 2.86
CA VAL A 72 -1.39 0.02 3.16
C VAL A 72 -0.75 -0.57 1.91
N TYR A 73 0.53 -0.26 1.71
CA TYR A 73 1.35 -0.79 0.62
C TYR A 73 2.53 -1.59 1.21
N PRO A 74 2.52 -2.94 1.16
CA PRO A 74 3.47 -3.75 1.92
C PRO A 74 4.91 -3.52 1.49
N TYR A 75 5.15 -3.14 0.24
CA TYR A 75 6.50 -2.80 -0.22
C TYR A 75 7.03 -1.52 0.42
N ALA A 76 6.20 -0.47 0.55
CA ALA A 76 6.59 0.73 1.30
C ALA A 76 6.87 0.40 2.77
N THR A 77 6.00 -0.40 3.41
CA THR A 77 6.22 -0.89 4.78
C THR A 77 7.58 -1.55 4.93
N LYS A 78 7.94 -2.49 4.03
CA LYS A 78 9.22 -3.19 4.08
C LYS A 78 10.40 -2.22 3.92
N LEU A 79 10.34 -1.30 2.96
CA LEU A 79 11.42 -0.33 2.73
C LEU A 79 11.62 0.59 3.93
N ILE A 80 10.54 1.05 4.56
CA ILE A 80 10.64 1.93 5.74
C ILE A 80 11.22 1.18 6.94
N LEU A 81 10.83 -0.08 7.15
CA LEU A 81 11.30 -0.87 8.30
C LEU A 81 12.73 -1.41 8.13
N PHE A 82 13.13 -1.77 6.92
CA PHE A 82 14.35 -2.53 6.68
C PHE A 82 15.35 -1.86 5.73
N GLY A 83 14.97 -0.76 5.09
CA GLY A 83 15.85 0.00 4.17
C GLY A 83 16.42 -0.85 3.04
N ASP A 84 17.72 -0.73 2.83
CA ASP A 84 18.46 -1.40 1.74
C ASP A 84 18.54 -2.92 1.87
N GLN A 85 18.11 -3.49 3.01
CA GLN A 85 18.02 -4.94 3.18
C GLN A 85 16.90 -5.57 2.34
N VAL A 86 15.91 -4.78 1.91
CA VAL A 86 14.76 -5.30 1.15
C VAL A 86 15.22 -5.74 -0.26
N PRO A 87 15.08 -7.03 -0.61
CA PRO A 87 15.47 -7.50 -1.94
C PRO A 87 14.66 -6.80 -3.04
N ARG A 88 15.31 -6.55 -4.19
CA ARG A 88 14.61 -6.07 -5.38
C ARG A 88 13.54 -7.07 -5.80
N ARG A 89 12.39 -6.55 -6.26
CA ARG A 89 11.10 -7.25 -6.47
C ARG A 89 11.15 -8.62 -7.17
N VAL A 90 12.17 -8.86 -8.01
CA VAL A 90 12.32 -10.03 -8.90
C VAL A 90 13.37 -11.04 -8.40
N ALA A 91 14.00 -10.80 -7.24
CA ALA A 91 14.98 -11.75 -6.70
C ALA A 91 14.29 -12.99 -6.10
N SER A 92 14.82 -14.18 -6.41
CA SER A 92 14.48 -15.46 -5.78
C SER A 92 14.56 -15.41 -4.23
N GLY A 93 15.35 -14.49 -3.67
CA GLY A 93 15.51 -14.26 -2.23
C GLY A 93 14.41 -13.44 -1.53
N SER A 94 13.34 -13.03 -2.21
CA SER A 94 12.29 -12.23 -1.53
C SER A 94 11.50 -13.04 -0.51
N LEU A 95 11.18 -14.31 -0.77
CA LEU A 95 10.39 -15.11 0.17
C LEU A 95 11.20 -15.49 1.42
N SER A 96 12.49 -15.80 1.24
CA SER A 96 13.39 -16.06 2.37
C SER A 96 13.53 -14.83 3.25
N PHE A 97 13.70 -13.64 2.66
CA PHE A 97 13.71 -12.38 3.41
C PHE A 97 12.43 -12.19 4.23
N HIS A 98 11.27 -12.44 3.62
CA HIS A 98 9.99 -12.35 4.33
C HIS A 98 9.91 -13.31 5.52
N LYS A 99 10.34 -14.57 5.32
CA LYS A 99 10.32 -15.61 6.36
C LYS A 99 11.31 -15.33 7.49
N GLU A 100 12.41 -14.64 7.21
CA GLU A 100 13.36 -14.18 8.22
C GLU A 100 12.79 -13.01 9.04
N LYS A 101 12.26 -11.98 8.36
CA LYS A 101 11.85 -10.72 9.01
C LYS A 101 10.48 -10.77 9.69
N LEU A 102 9.54 -11.57 9.20
CA LEU A 102 8.19 -11.62 9.79
C LEU A 102 8.19 -12.10 11.25
N PRO A 103 8.92 -13.15 11.65
CA PRO A 103 8.99 -13.57 13.04
C PRO A 103 9.62 -12.53 13.98
N GLU A 104 10.55 -11.70 13.49
CA GLU A 104 11.11 -10.58 14.27
C GLU A 104 10.03 -9.54 14.63
N LEU A 105 9.08 -9.29 13.72
CA LEU A 105 7.98 -8.34 13.92
C LEU A 105 6.76 -8.97 14.61
N ILE A 106 6.47 -10.23 14.30
CA ILE A 106 5.30 -10.99 14.75
C ILE A 106 5.78 -12.36 15.27
N PRO A 107 6.27 -12.45 16.52
CA PRO A 107 6.82 -13.69 17.05
C PRO A 107 5.86 -14.90 16.98
N GLY A 108 4.55 -14.64 17.04
CA GLY A 108 3.52 -15.68 16.90
C GLY A 108 3.47 -16.37 15.53
N LEU A 109 4.11 -15.83 14.49
CA LEU A 109 4.22 -16.48 13.18
C LEU A 109 5.37 -17.50 13.10
N ALA A 110 6.33 -17.50 14.03
CA ALA A 110 7.50 -18.39 13.96
C ALA A 110 7.14 -19.87 13.75
N PRO A 111 6.10 -20.46 14.40
CA PRO A 111 5.75 -21.86 14.21
C PRO A 111 5.20 -22.22 12.83
N CYS A 112 4.69 -21.24 12.07
CA CYS A 112 4.01 -21.46 10.79
C CYS A 112 4.61 -20.65 9.63
N VAL A 113 5.71 -19.92 9.85
CA VAL A 113 6.30 -19.01 8.86
C VAL A 113 6.69 -19.74 7.59
N ASP A 114 7.07 -21.02 7.71
CA ASP A 114 7.46 -21.82 6.55
C ASP A 114 6.31 -22.20 5.62
N MET A 115 5.08 -22.17 6.12
CA MET A 115 3.87 -22.44 5.34
C MET A 115 3.38 -21.20 4.58
N LEU A 116 3.94 -20.01 4.86
CA LEU A 116 3.51 -18.77 4.22
C LEU A 116 4.06 -18.68 2.79
N ASP A 117 3.15 -18.41 1.86
CA ASP A 117 3.50 -17.98 0.52
C ASP A 117 3.69 -16.46 0.46
N ARG A 118 4.14 -15.94 -0.69
CA ARG A 118 4.42 -14.51 -0.85
C ARG A 118 3.18 -13.63 -0.58
N PRO A 119 1.98 -13.91 -1.14
CA PRO A 119 0.78 -13.16 -0.80
C PRO A 119 0.46 -13.15 0.69
N SER A 120 0.61 -14.28 1.38
CA SER A 120 0.39 -14.38 2.82
C SER A 120 1.40 -13.55 3.62
N CYS A 121 2.67 -13.55 3.20
CA CYS A 121 3.69 -12.67 3.78
C CYS A 121 3.34 -11.19 3.60
N ASP A 122 2.96 -10.77 2.39
CA ASP A 122 2.57 -9.37 2.14
C ASP A 122 1.29 -8.98 2.91
N ALA A 123 0.35 -9.90 3.10
CA ALA A 123 -0.81 -9.72 3.98
C ALA A 123 -0.40 -9.54 5.45
N ALA A 124 0.59 -10.29 5.94
CA ALA A 124 1.13 -10.15 7.29
C ALA A 124 1.81 -8.79 7.49
N PHE A 125 2.57 -8.28 6.52
CA PHE A 125 3.12 -6.91 6.59
C PHE A 125 2.04 -5.82 6.60
N ASN A 126 0.96 -6.02 5.83
CA ASN A 126 -0.19 -5.11 5.87
C ASN A 126 -0.86 -5.12 7.25
N ALA A 127 -1.09 -6.31 7.81
CA ALA A 127 -1.65 -6.46 9.15
C ALA A 127 -0.75 -5.83 10.22
N TYR A 128 0.57 -5.99 10.11
CA TYR A 128 1.54 -5.37 11.01
C TYR A 128 1.45 -3.84 10.96
N THR A 129 1.31 -3.25 9.76
CA THR A 129 1.11 -1.80 9.64
C THR A 129 -0.21 -1.36 10.28
N GLY A 130 -1.29 -2.15 10.15
CA GLY A 130 -2.53 -1.92 10.87
C GLY A 130 -2.39 -2.00 12.40
N TYR A 131 -1.57 -2.92 12.90
CA TYR A 131 -1.20 -2.97 14.31
C TYR A 131 -0.46 -1.69 14.74
N LEU A 132 0.55 -1.24 13.98
CA LEU A 132 1.26 0.00 14.26
C LEU A 132 0.33 1.23 14.26
N TYR A 133 -0.63 1.27 13.34
CA TYR A 133 -1.65 2.32 13.26
C TYR A 133 -2.48 2.38 14.54
N SER A 134 -2.93 1.23 15.06
CA SER A 134 -3.64 1.15 16.34
C SER A 134 -2.83 1.63 17.55
N LYS A 135 -1.50 1.73 17.40
CA LYS A 135 -0.56 2.21 18.43
C LYS A 135 -0.12 3.66 18.19
N ASN A 136 -0.67 4.36 17.19
CA ASN A 136 -0.22 5.69 16.76
C ASN A 136 1.27 5.73 16.37
N SER A 137 1.78 4.62 15.82
CA SER A 137 3.17 4.43 15.41
C SER A 137 3.33 4.45 13.88
N THR A 138 2.55 5.29 13.22
CA THR A 138 2.48 5.41 11.75
C THR A 138 2.46 6.87 11.32
N ASP A 139 2.88 7.12 10.09
CA ASP A 139 2.63 8.38 9.38
C ASP A 139 1.62 8.15 8.25
N SER A 140 1.03 9.25 7.79
CA SER A 140 0.03 9.27 6.72
C SER A 140 0.56 10.08 5.55
N LEU A 141 0.64 9.46 4.37
CA LEU A 141 1.07 10.09 3.13
C LEU A 141 -0.14 10.47 2.27
N GLY A 142 -0.04 11.57 1.53
CA GLY A 142 -1.07 12.04 0.61
C GLY A 142 -2.09 13.04 1.15
N ASP A 143 -3.05 13.37 0.30
CA ASP A 143 -4.15 14.28 0.59
C ASP A 143 -5.37 13.49 1.11
N PRO A 144 -5.95 13.84 2.28
CA PRO A 144 -7.14 13.18 2.80
C PRO A 144 -8.34 13.16 1.85
N SER A 145 -8.49 14.16 0.97
CA SER A 145 -9.55 14.22 -0.04
C SER A 145 -9.39 13.16 -1.14
N GLU A 146 -8.16 12.75 -1.41
CA GLU A 146 -7.81 11.67 -2.35
C GLU A 146 -7.56 10.33 -1.63
N GLY A 147 -7.78 10.29 -0.31
CA GLY A 147 -7.38 9.20 0.58
C GLY A 147 -5.88 9.12 0.81
N THR A 148 -5.50 8.70 2.01
CA THR A 148 -4.11 8.60 2.42
C THR A 148 -3.59 7.17 2.44
N LEU A 149 -2.27 7.04 2.35
CA LEU A 149 -1.55 5.79 2.56
C LEU A 149 -0.94 5.79 3.96
N ILE A 150 -1.25 4.77 4.75
CA ILE A 150 -0.67 4.58 6.08
C ILE A 150 0.62 3.78 5.95
N VAL A 151 1.68 4.31 6.54
CA VAL A 151 3.01 3.71 6.54
C VAL A 151 3.58 3.68 7.97
N PRO A 152 4.53 2.77 8.27
CA PRO A 152 5.29 2.86 9.52
C PRO A 152 5.90 4.24 9.68
N LYS A 153 6.08 4.67 10.94
CA LYS A 153 6.63 5.99 11.26
C LYS A 153 7.96 6.21 10.52
N LEU A 154 8.05 7.32 9.79
CA LEU A 154 9.22 7.68 9.01
C LEU A 154 10.36 8.10 9.94
N PRO A 155 11.62 7.76 9.60
CA PRO A 155 12.77 8.30 10.30
C PRO A 155 12.80 9.83 10.14
N ARG A 156 12.95 10.53 11.27
CA ARG A 156 13.09 11.99 11.32
C ARG A 156 14.51 12.44 11.04
#